data_AF-A0A7X1FC26-F1
#
_entry.id   AF-A0A7X1FC26-F1
#
_cell.length_a   1.000
_cell.length_b   1.000
_cell.length_c   1.000
_cell.angle_alpha   90.00
_cell.angle_beta   90.00
_cell.angle_gamma   90.00
#
_symmetry.space_group_name_H-M   'P 1'
#
loop_
_entity.id
_entity.type
_entity.pdbx_description
1 polymer ?
#
loop_
_entity_poly.entity_id
_entity_poly.type
_entity_poly.pdbx_seq_one_letter_code
_entity_poly.pdbx_strand_id
1 'polypeptide(L)'
;MTFFVYAITPIDWTWEFLPTVEDVAVQFARHDATLAVHGYQFEGPMLPELLKRLERAKTIARQHGWEGDYRSDATPRVFFVPGEGQFEYGFAWKQENNGTTFVASPVAMPHLAG
;
A
#
# COMPACT_ATOMS: atom_id res chain seq x y z
N MET A 1 9.45 9.50 2.92
CA MET A 1 8.81 9.55 1.59
C MET A 1 7.38 10.05 1.71
N THR A 2 6.90 10.73 0.67
CA THR A 2 5.52 11.24 0.56
C THR A 2 4.81 10.44 -0.54
N PHE A 3 3.59 9.96 -0.27
CA PHE A 3 2.76 9.30 -1.29
C PHE A 3 2.06 10.34 -2.16
N PHE A 4 1.92 10.03 -3.45
CA PHE A 4 0.91 10.65 -4.31
C PHE A 4 -0.39 9.87 -4.14
N VAL A 5 -1.47 10.54 -3.74
CA VAL A 5 -2.77 9.89 -3.52
C VAL A 5 -3.76 10.34 -4.57
N TYR A 6 -4.49 9.38 -5.11
CA TYR A 6 -5.54 9.58 -6.11
C TYR A 6 -6.84 8.95 -5.60
N ALA A 7 -7.95 9.64 -5.83
CA ALA A 7 -9.30 9.10 -5.65
C ALA A 7 -9.89 8.92 -7.04
N ILE A 8 -10.11 7.67 -7.45
CA ILE A 8 -10.53 7.31 -8.80
C ILE A 8 -11.79 6.47 -8.78
N THR A 9 -12.38 6.27 -9.95
CA THR A 9 -13.53 5.38 -10.14
C THR A 9 -13.24 3.97 -9.62
N PRO A 10 -14.26 3.22 -9.15
CA PRO A 10 -14.08 1.86 -8.64
C PRO A 10 -13.30 0.95 -9.60
N ILE A 11 -12.28 0.24 -9.09
CA ILE A 11 -11.56 -0.81 -9.83
C ILE A 11 -12.08 -2.19 -9.44
N ASP A 12 -13.02 -2.74 -10.18
CA ASP A 12 -13.61 -4.06 -9.87
C ASP A 12 -12.90 -5.24 -10.53
N TRP A 13 -12.28 -5.01 -11.69
CA TRP A 13 -11.58 -6.06 -12.42
C TRP A 13 -10.16 -6.24 -11.89
N THR A 14 -9.70 -7.49 -11.80
CA THR A 14 -8.32 -7.89 -11.44
C THR A 14 -7.86 -7.54 -10.02
N TRP A 15 -8.78 -7.05 -9.17
CA TRP A 15 -8.51 -6.68 -7.79
C TRP A 15 -7.98 -7.86 -6.95
N GLU A 16 -8.52 -9.04 -7.21
CA GLU A 16 -8.23 -10.30 -6.52
C GLU A 16 -6.80 -10.80 -6.74
N PHE A 17 -6.12 -10.35 -7.81
CA PHE A 17 -4.75 -10.76 -8.11
C PHE A 17 -3.70 -9.92 -7.39
N LEU A 18 -4.09 -8.78 -6.79
CA LEU A 18 -3.18 -8.01 -5.97
C LEU A 18 -3.05 -8.62 -4.58
N PRO A 19 -1.82 -8.74 -4.03
CA PRO A 19 -1.62 -9.19 -2.66
C PRO A 19 -2.29 -8.20 -1.71
N THR A 20 -2.86 -8.73 -0.63
CA THR A 20 -3.33 -7.89 0.47
C THR A 20 -2.14 -7.30 1.23
N VAL A 21 -2.39 -6.26 2.02
CA VAL A 21 -1.41 -5.76 3.00
C VAL A 21 -1.00 -6.87 3.98
N GLU A 22 -1.92 -7.75 4.36
CA GLU A 22 -1.63 -8.88 5.25
C GLU A 22 -0.68 -9.89 4.60
N ASP A 23 -0.89 -10.24 3.33
CA ASP A 23 0.00 -11.16 2.59
C ASP A 23 1.43 -10.62 2.53
N VAL A 24 1.59 -9.32 2.28
CA VAL A 24 2.90 -8.66 2.25
C VAL A 24 3.50 -8.54 3.65
N ALA A 25 2.69 -8.25 4.66
CA ALA A 25 3.13 -8.18 6.06
C ALA A 25 3.69 -9.52 6.54
N VAL A 26 3.06 -10.64 6.20
CA VAL A 26 3.57 -12.00 6.52
C VAL A 26 4.92 -12.24 5.87
N GLN A 27 5.10 -11.85 4.60
CA GLN A 27 6.38 -11.99 3.90
C GLN A 27 7.49 -11.14 4.52
N PHE A 28 7.20 -9.88 4.83
CA PHE A 28 8.15 -8.97 5.47
C PHE A 28 8.50 -9.42 6.89
N ALA A 29 7.52 -9.88 7.67
CA ALA A 29 7.76 -10.41 9.02
C ALA A 29 8.69 -11.63 8.99
N ARG A 30 8.49 -12.54 8.02
CA ARG A 30 9.37 -13.69 7.83
C ARG A 30 10.79 -13.25 7.47
N HIS A 31 10.94 -12.29 6.56
CA HIS A 31 12.24 -11.75 6.18
C HIS A 31 12.97 -11.14 7.39
N ASP A 32 12.29 -10.28 8.14
CA ASP A 32 12.83 -9.64 9.35
C ASP A 32 13.31 -10.68 10.38
N ALA A 33 12.50 -11.73 10.61
CA ALA A 33 12.86 -12.82 11.52
C ALA A 33 14.08 -13.61 11.03
N THR A 34 14.17 -13.91 9.73
CA THR A 34 15.34 -14.59 9.14
C THR A 34 16.61 -13.77 9.32
N LEU A 35 16.58 -12.46 9.04
CA LEU A 35 17.74 -11.59 9.24
C LEU A 35 18.17 -11.55 10.71
N ALA A 36 17.20 -11.44 11.64
CA ALA A 36 17.47 -11.41 13.07
C ALA A 36 18.14 -12.69 13.57
N VAL A 37 17.72 -13.87 13.09
CA VAL A 37 18.31 -15.16 13.46
C VAL A 37 19.74 -15.31 12.92
N HIS A 38 20.01 -14.82 11.71
CA HIS A 38 21.33 -14.96 11.06
C HIS A 38 22.31 -13.81 11.34
N GLY A 39 21.89 -12.78 12.07
CA GLY A 39 22.75 -11.66 12.48
C GLY A 39 23.12 -10.68 11.35
N TYR A 40 22.36 -10.67 10.26
CA TYR A 40 22.56 -9.68 9.18
C TYR A 40 22.10 -8.29 9.64
N GLN A 41 22.94 -7.28 9.45
CA GLN A 41 22.57 -5.89 9.67
C GLN A 41 22.10 -5.27 8.35
N PHE A 42 20.83 -4.88 8.27
CA PHE A 42 20.25 -4.11 7.17
C PHE A 42 19.59 -2.84 7.72
N GLU A 43 19.23 -1.92 6.83
CA GLU A 43 18.52 -0.66 7.15
C GLU A 43 17.09 -0.91 7.65
N GLY A 44 16.97 -1.39 8.89
CA GLY A 44 15.72 -1.52 9.62
C GLY A 44 14.81 -2.69 9.20
N PRO A 45 13.86 -3.08 10.08
CA PRO A 45 12.88 -4.13 9.79
C PRO A 45 11.81 -3.65 8.80
N MET A 46 11.47 -4.50 7.84
CA MET A 46 10.52 -4.21 6.76
C MET A 46 9.07 -4.14 7.26
N LEU A 47 8.65 -5.01 8.19
CA LEU A 47 7.26 -5.04 8.67
C LEU A 47 6.86 -3.73 9.38
N PRO A 48 7.64 -3.21 10.35
CA PRO A 48 7.31 -1.94 11.00
C PRO A 48 7.24 -0.77 10.00
N GLU A 49 8.11 -0.74 8.99
CA GLU A 49 8.08 0.30 7.96
C GLU A 49 6.86 0.17 7.04
N LEU A 50 6.43 -1.05 6.68
CA LEU A 50 5.18 -1.29 5.93
C LEU A 50 3.96 -0.70 6.67
N LEU A 51 3.82 -0.99 7.97
CA LEU A 51 2.71 -0.51 8.78
C LEU A 51 2.72 1.02 8.92
N LYS A 52 3.91 1.60 9.15
CA LYS A 52 4.10 3.05 9.21
C LYS A 52 3.77 3.73 7.87
N ARG A 53 4.18 3.14 6.75
CA ARG A 53 3.84 3.61 5.39
C ARG A 53 2.35 3.53 5.13
N LEU A 54 1.68 2.44 5.54
CA LEU A 54 0.24 2.31 5.41
C LEU A 54 -0.50 3.40 6.18
N GLU A 55 -0.15 3.67 7.44
CA GLU A 55 -0.77 4.75 8.23
C GLU A 55 -0.52 6.14 7.63
N ARG A 56 0.65 6.34 7.01
CA ARG A 56 0.93 7.57 6.27
C ARG A 56 0.05 7.70 5.03
N ALA A 57 -0.12 6.63 4.25
CA ALA A 57 -1.00 6.61 3.08
C ALA A 57 -2.45 6.90 3.48
N LYS A 58 -2.96 6.26 4.54
CA LYS A 58 -4.27 6.53 5.15
C LYS A 58 -4.45 8.00 5.52
N THR A 59 -3.44 8.59 6.17
CA THR A 59 -3.47 10.00 6.57
C THR A 59 -3.59 10.94 5.37
N ILE A 60 -2.82 10.69 4.31
CA ILE A 60 -2.85 11.53 3.09
C ILE A 60 -4.18 11.32 2.35
N ALA A 61 -4.69 10.10 2.30
CA ALA A 61 -5.97 9.82 1.64
C ALA A 61 -7.17 10.49 2.30
N ARG A 62 -7.17 10.65 3.63
CA ARG A 62 -8.19 11.48 4.31
C ARG A 62 -8.20 12.93 3.81
N GLN A 63 -7.04 13.46 3.45
CA GLN A 63 -6.92 14.79 2.84
C GLN A 63 -7.47 14.84 1.40
N HIS A 64 -7.67 13.67 0.78
CA HIS A 64 -8.21 13.50 -0.58
C HIS A 64 -9.64 12.92 -0.57
N GLY A 65 -10.34 13.02 0.58
CA GLY A 65 -11.76 12.66 0.69
C GLY A 65 -12.04 11.23 1.14
N TRP A 66 -11.04 10.44 1.56
CA TRP A 66 -11.30 9.13 2.16
C TRP A 66 -11.91 9.26 3.56
N GLU A 67 -13.03 8.58 3.80
CA GLU A 67 -13.82 8.68 5.04
C GLU A 67 -13.27 7.80 6.18
N GLY A 68 -12.30 6.92 5.90
CA GLY A 68 -11.61 6.11 6.92
C GLY A 68 -12.08 4.66 7.02
N ASP A 69 -12.90 4.22 6.08
CA ASP A 69 -13.51 2.91 5.96
C ASP A 69 -12.97 2.13 4.75
N TYR A 70 -12.94 0.81 4.88
CA TYR A 70 -12.68 -0.08 3.75
C TYR A 70 -13.96 -0.79 3.39
N ARG A 71 -14.13 -1.06 2.10
CA ARG A 71 -15.19 -1.94 1.66
C ARG A 71 -15.00 -3.32 2.29
N SER A 72 -16.05 -3.86 2.89
CA SER A 72 -16.05 -5.08 3.71
C SER A 72 -15.55 -6.33 2.97
N ASP A 73 -15.77 -6.40 1.66
CA ASP A 73 -15.29 -7.46 0.77
C ASP A 73 -13.91 -7.16 0.13
N ALA A 74 -13.32 -6.00 0.39
CA ALA A 74 -12.08 -5.54 -0.24
C ALA A 74 -11.10 -4.94 0.79
N THR A 75 -10.24 -5.80 1.33
CA THR A 75 -9.11 -5.36 2.14
C THR A 75 -8.10 -4.53 1.33
N PRO A 76 -7.32 -3.65 1.98
CA PRO A 76 -6.26 -2.91 1.31
C PRO A 76 -5.26 -3.83 0.61
N ARG A 77 -4.90 -3.45 -0.61
CA ARG A 77 -3.98 -4.15 -1.51
C ARG A 77 -2.64 -3.44 -1.59
N VAL A 78 -1.62 -4.19 -1.98
CA VAL A 78 -0.26 -3.68 -2.24
C VAL A 78 0.06 -3.88 -3.72
N PHE A 79 0.68 -2.88 -4.32
CA PHE A 79 1.27 -3.00 -5.66
C PHE A 79 2.72 -2.52 -5.63
N PHE A 80 3.52 -3.03 -6.55
CA PHE A 80 4.94 -2.69 -6.65
C PHE A 80 5.21 -1.90 -7.94
N VAL A 81 6.06 -0.89 -7.84
CA VAL A 81 6.53 -0.08 -8.95
C VAL A 81 8.06 -0.12 -8.99
N PRO A 82 8.68 -0.21 -10.18
CA PRO A 82 10.13 -0.11 -10.29
C PRO A 82 10.63 1.25 -9.79
N GLY A 83 11.65 1.25 -8.94
CA GLY A 83 12.43 2.41 -8.53
C GLY A 83 13.91 2.26 -8.91
N GLU A 84 14.73 3.22 -8.48
CA GLU A 84 16.18 3.13 -8.69
C GLU A 84 16.78 2.08 -7.74
N GLY A 85 17.21 0.95 -8.30
CA GLY A 85 17.90 -0.12 -7.56
C GLY A 85 16.99 -1.09 -6.79
N GLN A 86 15.70 -0.78 -6.62
CA GLN A 86 14.74 -1.65 -5.94
C GLN A 86 13.30 -1.41 -6.41
N PHE A 87 12.41 -2.34 -6.11
CA PHE A 87 10.97 -2.08 -6.23
C PHE A 87 10.48 -1.29 -5.01
N GLU A 88 9.75 -0.22 -5.27
CA GLU A 88 8.96 0.48 -4.27
C GLU A 88 7.54 -0.09 -4.26
N TYR A 89 6.80 0.14 -3.18
CA TYR A 89 5.41 -0.32 -3.09
C TYR A 89 4.45 0.80 -2.67
N GLY A 90 3.23 0.69 -3.20
CA GLY A 90 2.10 1.54 -2.87
C GLY A 90 0.92 0.72 -2.39
N PHE A 91 -0.17 1.42 -2.07
CA PHE A 91 -1.38 0.82 -1.54
C PHE A 91 -2.60 1.21 -2.38
N ALA A 92 -3.53 0.28 -2.52
CA ALA A 92 -4.85 0.57 -3.10
C ALA A 92 -5.94 0.03 -2.20
N TRP A 93 -7.04 0.76 -2.01
CA TRP A 93 -8.22 0.25 -1.31
C TRP A 93 -9.50 0.87 -1.85
N LYS A 94 -10.63 0.18 -1.61
CA LYS A 94 -11.96 0.67 -1.95
C LYS A 94 -12.62 1.23 -0.71
N GLN A 95 -13.26 2.39 -0.82
CA GLN A 95 -14.18 2.90 0.20
C GLN A 95 -15.49 2.08 0.18
N GLU A 96 -16.15 1.89 1.32
CA GLU A 96 -17.45 1.19 1.36
C GLU A 96 -18.50 2.03 0.64
N ASN A 97 -18.57 3.33 0.97
CA ASN A 97 -19.50 4.25 0.34
C ASN A 97 -19.05 4.59 -1.09
N ASN A 98 -19.83 4.14 -2.09
CA ASN A 98 -19.66 4.37 -3.53
C ASN A 98 -18.48 3.65 -4.22
N GLY A 99 -17.70 2.84 -3.50
CA GLY A 99 -16.63 2.03 -4.10
C GLY A 99 -15.42 2.80 -4.63
N THR A 100 -15.33 4.10 -4.36
CA THR A 100 -14.19 4.97 -4.75
C THR A 100 -12.89 4.26 -4.41
N THR A 101 -12.02 4.14 -5.40
CA THR A 101 -10.72 3.50 -5.19
C THR A 101 -9.69 4.56 -4.87
N PHE A 102 -9.05 4.42 -3.72
CA PHE A 102 -7.92 5.24 -3.33
C PHE A 102 -6.63 4.51 -3.71
N VAL A 103 -5.74 5.22 -4.40
CA VAL A 103 -4.41 4.72 -4.78
C VAL A 103 -3.36 5.63 -4.17
N ALA A 104 -2.53 5.09 -3.28
CA ALA A 104 -1.39 5.76 -2.68
C ALA A 104 -0.09 5.21 -3.30
N SER A 105 0.49 5.96 -4.23
CA SER A 105 1.68 5.56 -4.99
C SER A 105 2.94 6.27 -4.51
N PRO A 106 4.09 5.58 -4.37
CA PRO A 106 5.36 6.22 -4.03
C PRO A 106 5.93 7.06 -5.19
N VAL A 107 5.37 6.92 -6.40
CA VAL A 107 5.72 7.68 -7.61
C VAL A 107 4.48 8.33 -8.22
N ALA A 108 4.66 9.44 -8.95
CA ALA A 108 3.54 10.08 -9.63
C ALA A 108 2.93 9.14 -10.68
N MET A 109 1.59 9.12 -10.78
CA MET A 109 0.82 8.33 -11.73
C MET A 109 -0.09 9.27 -12.53
N PRO A 110 0.44 10.00 -13.54
CA PRO A 110 -0.31 11.05 -14.23
C PRO A 110 -1.62 10.58 -14.88
N HIS A 111 -1.70 9.30 -15.25
CA HIS A 111 -2.90 8.69 -15.82
C HIS A 111 -4.06 8.56 -14.80
N LEU A 112 -3.82 8.80 -13.51
CA LEU A 112 -4.83 8.78 -12.44
C LEU A 112 -5.21 10.19 -11.93
N ALA A 113 -4.60 11.25 -12.46
CA ALA A 113 -4.77 12.63 -11.97
C ALA A 113 -5.99 13.37 -12.58
N GLY A 114 -6.98 12.62 -13.06
CA GLY A 114 -8.16 13.14 -13.79
C GLY A 114 -9.28 13.66 -12.91
#